data_AF-A0AAD7Q823-F1
#
_entry.id   AF-A0AAD7Q823-F1
#
_cell.length_a   1.000
_cell.length_b   1.000
_cell.length_c   1.000
_cell.angle_alpha   90.00
_cell.angle_beta   90.00
_cell.angle_gamma   90.00
#
_symmetry.space_group_name_H-M   'P 1'
#
loop_
_entity.id
_entity.type
_entity.pdbx_description
1 polymer ?
#
loop_
_entity_poly.entity_id
_entity_poly.type
_entity_poly.pdbx_seq_one_letter_code
_entity_poly.pdbx_strand_id
1 'polypeptide(L)'
;MENQQSDPHGYDPIAMELYETFFVEPCQVLRTCLQKPDGDLSDDDEDLDLDCPTICLTKELKRRIRLPSKLAVIIKPFGRSFGFNFIYVELQQLWKSTSKMEVIDLGKGYFVSRFSNFDDHSNVLHAGP
;
A
#
# COMPACT_ATOMS: atom_id res chain seq x y z
N MET A 1 22.76 -41.87 4.20
CA MET A 1 22.49 -40.87 3.13
C MET A 1 20.99 -40.65 3.14
N GLU A 2 20.52 -39.79 4.04
CA GLU A 2 19.11 -39.40 4.10
C GLU A 2 19.05 -37.92 3.72
N ASN A 3 18.41 -37.66 2.58
CA ASN A 3 18.18 -36.33 2.05
C ASN A 3 17.19 -35.59 2.95
N GLN A 4 17.62 -34.46 3.52
CA GLN A 4 16.71 -33.45 4.04
C GLN A 4 15.92 -32.85 2.87
N GLN A 5 14.64 -33.20 2.81
CA GLN A 5 13.66 -32.47 2.01
C GLN A 5 13.35 -31.17 2.75
N SER A 6 13.85 -30.05 2.23
CA SER A 6 13.52 -28.70 2.71
C SER A 6 12.08 -28.36 2.35
N ASP A 7 11.26 -28.11 3.35
CA ASP A 7 9.86 -27.68 3.23
C ASP A 7 9.80 -26.22 2.69
N PRO A 8 9.08 -25.91 1.58
CA PRO A 8 9.15 -24.59 0.94
C PRO A 8 8.18 -23.55 1.51
N HIS A 9 7.37 -23.89 2.52
CA HIS A 9 6.44 -22.94 3.15
C HIS A 9 6.90 -22.53 4.56
N GLY A 10 8.14 -22.04 4.65
CA GLY A 10 8.58 -21.24 5.79
C GLY A 10 7.99 -19.83 5.67
N TYR A 11 6.74 -19.65 6.09
CA TYR A 11 6.20 -18.31 6.29
C TYR A 11 6.92 -17.68 7.49
N ASP A 12 7.64 -16.59 7.23
CA ASP A 12 8.33 -15.81 8.26
C ASP A 12 7.30 -15.26 9.26
N PRO A 13 7.38 -15.63 10.55
CA PRO A 13 6.50 -15.13 11.60
C PRO A 13 6.50 -13.60 11.70
N ILE A 14 7.63 -12.96 11.39
CA ILE A 14 7.77 -11.51 11.41
C ILE A 14 7.03 -10.90 10.22
N ALA A 15 7.05 -11.54 9.05
CA ALA A 15 6.28 -11.09 7.90
C ALA A 15 4.76 -11.24 8.13
N MET A 16 4.35 -12.28 8.86
CA MET A 16 2.96 -12.49 9.28
C MET A 16 2.53 -11.43 10.31
N GLU A 17 3.37 -11.16 11.32
CA GLU A 17 3.13 -10.14 12.35
C GLU A 17 3.12 -8.72 11.76
N LEU A 18 3.97 -8.44 10.78
CA LEU A 18 3.95 -7.19 10.02
C LEU A 18 2.72 -7.10 9.13
N TYR A 19 2.25 -8.17 8.50
CA TYR A 19 0.99 -8.16 7.73
C TYR A 19 -0.22 -7.96 8.65
N GLU A 20 -0.24 -8.62 9.81
CA GLU A 20 -1.29 -8.43 10.81
C GLU A 20 -1.30 -6.99 11.36
N THR A 21 -0.12 -6.43 11.65
CA THR A 21 0.06 -5.07 12.18
C THR A 21 -0.18 -3.98 11.11
N PHE A 22 0.28 -4.18 9.87
CA PHE A 22 0.21 -3.15 8.81
C PHE A 22 -1.00 -3.27 7.88
N PHE A 23 -1.63 -4.44 7.77
CA PHE A 23 -2.67 -4.68 6.76
C PHE A 23 -3.98 -5.27 7.33
N VAL A 24 -3.94 -6.13 8.35
CA VAL A 24 -5.16 -6.75 8.92
C VAL A 24 -5.81 -5.90 10.03
N GLU A 25 -5.02 -5.28 10.92
CA GLU A 25 -5.54 -4.35 11.94
C GLU A 25 -6.35 -3.18 11.34
N PRO A 26 -5.93 -2.52 10.23
CA PRO A 26 -6.75 -1.51 9.56
C PRO A 26 -8.12 -2.02 9.08
N CYS A 27 -8.21 -3.28 8.65
CA CYS A 27 -9.44 -3.89 8.14
C CYS A 27 -10.46 -4.18 9.25
N GLN A 28 -10.02 -4.51 10.47
CA GLN A 28 -10.92 -4.69 11.63
C GLN A 28 -11.67 -3.39 11.94
N VAL A 29 -11.06 -2.23 11.68
CA VAL A 29 -11.68 -0.93 11.96
C VAL A 29 -12.70 -0.51 10.91
N LEU A 30 -12.55 -0.91 9.65
CA LEU A 30 -13.59 -0.68 8.63
C LEU A 30 -14.93 -1.31 9.05
N ARG A 31 -14.89 -2.39 9.86
CA ARG A 31 -16.09 -3.08 10.36
C ARG A 31 -16.85 -2.31 11.44
N THR A 32 -16.16 -1.52 12.26
CA THR A 32 -16.78 -0.78 13.38
C THR A 32 -17.32 0.60 12.97
N CYS A 33 -16.92 1.13 11.81
CA CYS A 33 -17.28 2.48 11.37
C CYS A 33 -18.51 2.56 10.45
N LEU A 34 -19.16 1.43 10.15
CA LEU A 34 -20.48 1.41 9.47
C LEU A 34 -21.64 1.82 10.39
N GLN A 35 -21.36 2.12 11.67
CA GLN A 35 -22.34 2.69 12.59
C GLN A 35 -22.45 4.20 12.33
N LYS A 36 -23.69 4.66 12.10
CA LYS A 36 -24.07 6.02 11.68
C LYS A 36 -23.19 7.12 12.33
N PRO A 37 -22.59 8.03 11.53
CA PRO A 37 -21.67 9.03 12.07
C PRO A 37 -22.42 10.16 12.75
N ASP A 38 -22.25 10.26 14.07
CA ASP A 38 -22.50 11.49 14.81
C ASP A 38 -21.39 12.50 14.45
N GLY A 39 -21.71 13.45 13.57
CA GLY A 39 -21.11 14.80 13.53
C GLY A 39 -19.65 15.01 13.07
N ASP A 40 -18.83 13.98 12.82
CA ASP A 40 -17.42 14.15 12.38
C ASP A 40 -17.14 13.53 11.00
N LEU A 41 -17.94 13.96 10.01
CA LEU A 41 -17.69 13.64 8.60
C LEU A 41 -16.54 14.48 8.06
N SER A 42 -15.80 13.93 7.10
CA SER A 42 -14.67 14.62 6.49
C SER A 42 -15.14 15.53 5.35
N ASP A 43 -14.61 16.75 5.30
CA ASP A 43 -14.93 17.78 4.29
C ASP A 43 -14.61 17.35 2.84
N ASP A 44 -13.96 16.18 2.64
CA ASP A 44 -13.72 15.56 1.33
C ASP A 44 -15.01 14.93 0.73
N ASP A 45 -16.11 14.89 1.48
CA ASP A 45 -17.37 14.23 1.13
C ASP A 45 -18.46 15.22 0.67
N GLU A 46 -18.09 16.41 0.17
CA GLU A 46 -19.05 17.47 -0.22
C GLU A 46 -19.64 17.29 -1.65
N ASP A 47 -19.01 16.50 -2.52
CA ASP A 47 -19.46 16.23 -3.90
C ASP A 47 -19.89 14.76 -4.10
N LEU A 48 -20.84 14.29 -3.28
CA LEU A 48 -21.32 12.90 -3.39
C LEU A 48 -22.33 12.76 -4.53
N ASP A 49 -21.94 12.00 -5.55
CA ASP A 49 -22.86 11.54 -6.58
C ASP A 49 -23.92 10.62 -5.98
N LEU A 50 -25.20 11.01 -6.09
CA LEU A 50 -26.33 10.32 -5.45
C LEU A 50 -26.55 8.91 -6.02
N ASP A 51 -26.05 8.64 -7.22
CA ASP A 51 -26.17 7.33 -7.89
C ASP A 51 -25.01 6.36 -7.54
N CYS A 52 -24.03 6.81 -6.75
CA CYS A 52 -22.91 5.98 -6.29
C CYS A 52 -23.07 5.65 -4.80
N PRO A 53 -23.00 4.37 -4.39
CA PRO A 53 -23.03 4.01 -2.97
C PRO A 53 -21.80 4.59 -2.25
N THR A 54 -22.04 5.62 -1.44
CA THR A 54 -20.99 6.30 -0.68
C THR A 54 -20.75 5.66 0.67
N ILE A 55 -19.47 5.43 0.99
CA ILE A 55 -19.02 5.04 2.33
C ILE A 55 -18.42 6.27 3.01
N CYS A 56 -19.13 6.82 3.99
CA CYS A 56 -18.64 7.94 4.78
C CYS A 56 -17.68 7.43 5.87
N LEU A 57 -16.48 8.00 5.94
CA LEU A 57 -15.47 7.66 6.94
C LEU A 57 -15.17 8.91 7.79
N THR A 58 -15.02 8.73 9.10
CA THR A 58 -14.65 9.85 9.99
C THR A 58 -13.27 10.40 9.65
N LYS A 59 -13.01 11.66 10.02
CA LYS A 59 -11.67 12.30 9.84
C LYS A 59 -10.57 11.45 10.49
N GLU A 60 -10.83 10.92 11.69
CA GLU A 60 -9.93 10.01 12.41
C GLU A 60 -9.61 8.75 11.60
N LEU A 61 -10.64 8.09 11.06
CA LEU A 61 -10.49 6.86 10.32
C LEU A 61 -9.72 7.07 9.02
N LYS A 62 -10.07 8.10 8.26
CA LYS A 62 -9.34 8.50 7.04
C LYS A 62 -7.87 8.73 7.36
N ARG A 63 -7.56 9.45 8.45
CA ARG A 63 -6.17 9.69 8.86
C ARG A 63 -5.43 8.39 9.19
N ARG A 64 -6.04 7.47 9.94
CA ARG A 64 -5.41 6.19 10.29
C ARG A 64 -5.18 5.30 9.06
N ILE A 65 -6.11 5.25 8.11
CA ILE A 65 -5.94 4.50 6.86
C ILE A 65 -4.85 5.12 5.98
N ARG A 66 -4.79 6.45 5.91
CA ARG A 66 -3.78 7.18 5.12
C ARG A 66 -2.37 7.10 5.74
N LEU A 67 -2.26 6.89 7.06
CA LEU A 67 -0.99 6.92 7.79
C LEU A 67 0.04 5.88 7.28
N PRO A 68 -0.29 4.59 7.10
CA PRO A 68 0.61 3.60 6.51
C PRO A 68 1.04 3.92 5.06
N SER A 69 0.23 4.68 4.32
CA SER A 69 0.47 4.99 2.90
C SER A 69 1.14 6.35 2.68
N LYS A 70 1.63 7.02 3.73
CA LYS A 70 2.22 8.37 3.61
C LYS A 70 3.47 8.43 2.74
N LEU A 71 4.22 7.34 2.66
CA LEU A 71 5.44 7.21 1.86
C LEU A 71 5.24 6.20 0.72
N ALA A 72 4.02 6.11 0.19
CA ALA A 72 3.68 5.17 -0.86
C ALA A 72 3.41 5.89 -2.19
N VAL A 73 3.95 5.35 -3.28
CA VAL A 73 3.76 5.84 -4.64
C VAL A 73 3.07 4.75 -5.47
N ILE A 74 1.93 5.08 -6.07
CA ILE A 74 1.23 4.20 -7.02
C ILE A 74 1.81 4.41 -8.41
N ILE A 75 2.14 3.32 -9.09
CA ILE A 75 2.84 3.31 -10.37
C ILE A 75 2.03 2.47 -11.36
N LYS A 76 1.86 2.99 -12.57
CA LYS A 76 1.29 2.25 -13.69
C LYS A 76 2.24 2.37 -14.89
N PRO A 77 3.10 1.37 -15.16
CA PRO A 77 3.88 1.35 -16.38
C PRO A 77 2.95 1.30 -17.61
N PHE A 78 3.19 2.19 -18.57
CA PHE A 78 2.44 2.24 -19.82
C PHE A 78 3.08 1.34 -20.88
N GLY A 79 2.26 0.84 -21.82
CA GLY A 79 2.70 -0.01 -22.92
C GLY A 79 2.34 -1.48 -22.71
N ARG A 80 3.35 -2.36 -22.70
CA ARG A 80 3.16 -3.82 -22.54
C ARG A 80 2.92 -4.20 -21.08
N SER A 81 2.40 -5.41 -20.87
CA SER A 81 2.36 -5.99 -19.53
C SER A 81 3.78 -6.30 -19.07
N PHE A 82 4.12 -5.83 -17.87
CA PHE A 82 5.40 -6.11 -17.22
C PHE A 82 5.18 -7.02 -16.01
N GLY A 83 6.04 -8.02 -15.84
CA GLY A 83 6.01 -8.87 -14.65
C GLY A 83 6.57 -8.15 -13.43
N PHE A 84 6.18 -8.59 -12.23
CA PHE A 84 6.62 -8.01 -10.96
C PHE A 84 8.13 -7.85 -10.86
N ASN A 85 8.90 -8.91 -11.14
CA ASN A 85 10.37 -8.87 -11.04
C ASN A 85 10.99 -7.82 -11.96
N PHE A 86 10.46 -7.64 -13.17
CA PHE A 86 10.94 -6.62 -14.08
C PHE A 86 10.70 -5.22 -13.48
N ILE A 87 9.48 -4.95 -13.01
CA ILE A 87 9.13 -3.66 -12.41
C ILE A 87 9.96 -3.40 -11.15
N TYR A 88 10.12 -4.39 -10.29
CA TYR A 88 10.95 -4.26 -9.09
C TYR A 88 12.38 -3.83 -9.43
N VAL A 89 13.01 -4.53 -10.38
CA VAL A 89 14.38 -4.24 -10.81
C VAL A 89 14.50 -2.88 -11.50
N GLU A 90 13.56 -2.52 -12.38
CA GLU A 90 13.56 -1.21 -13.05
C GLU A 90 13.41 -0.06 -12.05
N LEU A 91 12.48 -0.17 -11.09
CA LEU A 91 12.29 0.87 -10.07
C LEU A 91 13.53 1.05 -9.20
N GLN A 92 14.22 -0.03 -8.84
CA GLN A 92 15.48 0.07 -8.10
C GLN A 92 16.58 0.78 -8.89
N GLN A 93 16.69 0.51 -10.20
CA GLN A 93 17.70 1.14 -11.05
C GLN A 93 17.41 2.61 -11.34
N LEU A 94 16.13 2.92 -11.59
CA LEU A 94 15.64 4.24 -11.94
C LEU A 94 15.76 5.20 -10.76
N TRP A 95 15.22 4.79 -9.60
CA TRP A 95 15.10 5.67 -8.44
C TRP A 95 16.30 5.64 -7.50
N LYS A 96 17.15 4.61 -7.61
CA LYS A 96 18.40 4.49 -6.83
C LYS A 96 18.18 4.77 -5.35
N SER A 97 17.09 4.23 -4.79
CA SER A 97 16.70 4.48 -3.40
C SER A 97 17.84 4.09 -2.46
N THR A 98 18.18 4.99 -1.53
CA THR A 98 19.26 4.75 -0.57
C THR A 98 18.83 3.74 0.50
N SER A 99 17.53 3.69 0.77
CA SER A 99 16.90 2.80 1.75
C SER A 99 16.12 1.64 1.12
N LYS A 100 15.65 0.73 1.97
CA LYS A 100 14.82 -0.41 1.54
C LYS A 100 13.50 0.12 0.95
N MET A 101 13.20 -0.34 -0.25
CA MET A 101 11.95 -0.10 -0.96
C MET A 101 11.17 -1.41 -1.08
N GLU A 102 9.87 -1.36 -0.77
CA GLU A 102 8.96 -2.49 -0.92
C GLU A 102 8.01 -2.24 -2.08
N VAL A 103 7.79 -3.25 -2.92
CA VAL A 103 6.87 -3.15 -4.05
C VAL A 103 5.77 -4.19 -3.91
N ILE A 104 4.52 -3.76 -4.09
CA ILE A 104 3.32 -4.58 -4.00
C ILE A 104 2.59 -4.52 -5.34
N ASP A 105 2.24 -5.68 -5.89
CA ASP A 105 1.39 -5.78 -7.10
C ASP A 105 -0.09 -5.64 -6.68
N LEU A 106 -0.76 -4.62 -7.22
CA LEU A 106 -2.20 -4.39 -7.01
C LEU A 106 -3.06 -5.06 -8.10
N GLY A 107 -2.44 -5.72 -9.07
CA GLY A 107 -3.08 -6.28 -10.25
C GLY A 107 -3.35 -5.23 -11.33
N LYS A 108 -3.75 -5.71 -12.51
CA LYS A 108 -4.08 -4.87 -13.69
C LYS A 108 -2.96 -3.87 -14.08
N GLY A 109 -1.71 -4.24 -13.80
CA GLY A 109 -0.53 -3.43 -14.09
C GLY A 109 -0.36 -2.22 -13.16
N TYR A 110 -0.97 -2.22 -11.99
CA TYR A 110 -0.72 -1.24 -10.94
C TYR A 110 0.20 -1.82 -9.87
N PHE A 111 1.15 -1.01 -9.43
CA PHE A 111 2.09 -1.36 -8.38
C PHE A 111 2.12 -0.24 -7.33
N VAL A 112 2.36 -0.61 -6.07
CA VAL A 112 2.64 0.34 -5.00
C VAL A 112 4.08 0.15 -4.57
N SER A 113 4.85 1.23 -4.65
CA SER A 113 6.16 1.29 -3.98
C SER A 113 6.02 1.99 -2.64
N ARG A 114 6.54 1.39 -1.57
CA ARG A 114 6.62 1.98 -0.22
C ARG A 114 8.08 2.23 0.14
N PHE A 115 8.35 3.43 0.60
CA PHE A 115 9.68 3.86 1.03
C PHE A 115 9.78 3.86 2.55
N SER A 116 10.97 3.52 3.05
CA SER A 116 11.26 3.52 4.49
C SER A 116 11.79 4.87 5.00
N ASN A 117 12.20 5.77 4.10
CA ASN A 117 12.58 7.14 4.44
C ASN A 117 11.78 8.17 3.62
N PHE A 118 11.74 9.40 4.11
CA PHE A 118 11.06 10.51 3.42
C PHE A 118 11.87 11.03 2.23
N ASP A 119 13.20 10.98 2.30
CA ASP A 119 14.07 11.56 1.26
C ASP A 119 13.98 10.79 -0.07
N ASP A 120 14.00 9.45 -0.05
CA ASP A 120 13.84 8.63 -1.26
C ASP A 120 12.41 8.83 -1.82
N HIS A 121 11.39 8.86 -0.96
CA HIS A 121 10.01 9.15 -1.37
C HIS A 121 9.89 10.52 -2.04
N SER A 122 10.46 11.55 -1.43
CA SER A 122 10.46 12.92 -1.96
C SER A 122 11.21 13.00 -3.29
N ASN A 123 12.38 12.37 -3.39
CA ASN A 123 13.14 12.32 -4.63
C ASN A 123 12.33 11.68 -5.76
N VAL A 124 11.67 10.55 -5.51
CA VAL A 124 10.85 9.88 -6.52
C VAL A 124 9.68 10.74 -7.00
N LEU A 125 9.02 11.47 -6.09
CA LEU A 125 7.90 12.33 -6.46
C LEU A 125 8.32 13.56 -7.27
N HIS A 126 9.49 14.13 -6.99
CA HIS A 126 9.89 15.43 -7.55
C HIS A 126 10.93 15.33 -8.67
N ALA A 127 11.81 14.33 -8.64
CA ALA A 127 12.82 14.12 -9.67
C ALA A 127 12.27 13.39 -10.90
N GLY A 128 11.09 12.78 -10.77
CA GLY A 128 10.48 11.93 -11.80
C GLY A 128 11.22 10.59 -11.97
N PRO A 129 10.73 9.74 -12.88
CA PRO A 129 11.51 8.66 -13.50
C PRO A 129 12.76 9.20 -14.21
#